data_AF-A0A920QPW8-F1
#
_entry.id   AF-A0A920QPW8-F1
#
_cell.length_a   1.000
_cell.length_b   1.000
_cell.length_c   1.000
_cell.angle_alpha   90.00
_cell.angle_beta   90.00
_cell.angle_gamma   90.00
#
_symmetry.space_group_name_H-M   'P 1'
#
loop_
_entity.id
_entity.type
_entity.pdbx_description
1 polymer ?
#
loop_
_entity_poly.entity_id
_entity_poly.type
_entity_poly.pdbx_seq_one_letter_code
_entity_poly.pdbx_strand_id
1 'polypeptide(L)' 'MYTKIMEINYWGSTECLNASYDQKKQTWEVIANREGQEIKLTPRHLILATGMSGMPKFPPDIKNIDKLKG' A
#
# COMPACT_ATOMS: atom_id res chain seq x y z
N MET A 1 7.42 10.60 -14.50
CA MET A 1 8.29 11.75 -14.83
C MET A 1 9.06 12.24 -13.59
N TYR A 2 8.39 12.59 -12.48
CA TYR A 2 9.03 13.03 -11.22
C TYR A 2 10.07 12.04 -10.66
N THR A 3 9.67 10.79 -10.40
CA THR A 3 10.57 9.77 -9.81
C THR A 3 11.80 9.48 -10.66
N LYS A 4 11.65 9.54 -12.00
CA LYS A 4 12.74 9.34 -12.95
C LYS A 4 13.74 10.51 -12.95
N ILE A 5 13.24 11.75 -12.89
CA ILE A 5 14.10 12.95 -12.87
C ILE A 5 14.87 13.05 -11.54
N MET A 6 14.22 12.68 -10.44
CA MET A 6 14.81 12.71 -9.10
C MET A 6 15.66 11.47 -8.76
N GLU A 7 15.80 10.53 -9.70
CA GLU A 7 16.51 9.25 -9.52
C GLU A 7 16.08 8.47 -8.27
N ILE A 8 14.79 8.55 -7.94
CA ILE A 8 14.23 7.88 -6.76
C ILE A 8 14.02 6.42 -7.10
N ASN A 9 14.56 5.52 -6.28
CA ASN A 9 14.23 4.10 -6.35
C ASN A 9 12.75 3.91 -6.00
N TYR A 10 11.95 3.64 -7.02
CA TYR A 10 10.51 3.56 -6.93
C TYR A 10 10.03 2.24 -7.53
N TRP A 11 9.26 1.50 -6.75
CA TRP A 11 8.59 0.28 -7.20
C TRP A 11 7.11 0.57 -7.42
N GLY A 12 6.72 0.64 -8.69
CA GLY A 12 5.31 0.57 -9.08
C GLY A 12 4.77 -0.85 -8.88
N SER A 13 3.45 -1.02 -9.04
CA SER A 13 2.78 -2.33 -8.96
C SER A 13 3.18 -3.16 -7.74
N THR A 14 3.39 -2.48 -6.61
CA THR A 14 3.84 -3.06 -5.35
C THR A 14 2.91 -2.62 -4.23
N GLU A 15 2.24 -3.58 -3.59
CA GLU A 15 1.32 -3.35 -2.48
C GLU A 15 1.95 -3.83 -1.17
N CYS A 16 1.94 -2.99 -0.13
CA CYS A 16 2.34 -3.39 1.21
C CYS A 16 1.17 -4.15 1.86
N LEU A 17 1.35 -5.46 2.08
CA LEU A 17 0.32 -6.33 2.66
C LEU A 17 0.34 -6.31 4.19
N ASN A 18 1.54 -6.29 4.77
CA ASN A 18 1.71 -6.30 6.23
C ASN A 18 3.03 -5.64 6.63
N ALA A 19 3.07 -5.08 7.84
CA ALA A 19 4.28 -4.56 8.46
C ALA A 19 4.27 -4.83 9.96
N SER A 20 5.36 -5.39 10.48
CA SER A 20 5.54 -5.64 11.91
C SER A 20 6.95 -5.26 12.34
N TYR A 21 7.11 -4.77 13.58
CA TYR A 21 8.42 -4.37 14.09
C TYR A 21 9.03 -5.50 14.93
N ASP A 22 10.21 -5.98 14.53
CA ASP A 22 11.01 -6.93 15.30
C ASP A 22 11.82 -6.17 16.35
N GLN A 23 11.38 -6.22 17.61
CA GLN A 23 12.05 -5.53 18.71
C GLN A 23 13.47 -6.07 18.98
N LYS A 24 13.73 -7.35 18.73
CA LYS A 24 15.05 -7.95 18.98
C LYS A 24 16.07 -7.48 17.95
N LYS A 25 15.66 -7.42 16.68
CA LYS A 25 16.51 -6.96 15.57
C LYS A 25 16.49 -5.45 15.37
N GLN A 26 15.54 -4.75 16.00
CA GLN A 26 15.30 -3.32 15.83
C GLN A 26 15.08 -2.94 14.35
N THR A 27 14.30 -3.75 13.65
CA THR A 27 13.98 -3.57 12.23
C THR A 27 12.50 -3.87 11.97
N TRP A 28 11.96 -3.28 10.92
CA TRP A 28 10.67 -3.66 10.39
C TRP A 28 10.79 -4.92 9.54
N GLU A 29 9.78 -5.77 9.59
CA GLU A 29 9.49 -6.82 8.63
C GLU A 29 8.27 -6.38 7.83
N VAL A 30 8.47 -6.10 6.55
CA VAL A 30 7.43 -5.66 5.62
C VAL A 30 7.21 -6.74 4.59
N ILE A 31 5.98 -7.20 4.47
CA ILE A 31 5.55 -8.13 3.43
C ILE A 31 4.86 -7.32 2.35
N ALA A 32 5.35 -7.42 1.12
CA ALA A 32 4.80 -6.73 -0.04
C ALA A 32 4.52 -7.70 -1.18
N ASN A 33 3.43 -7.47 -1.91
CA ASN A 33 3.19 -8.12 -3.19
C ASN A 33 3.76 -7.23 -4.29
N ARG A 34 4.77 -7.71 -5.00
CA ARG A 34 5.35 -7.04 -6.16
C ARG A 34 5.09 -7.88 -7.41
N GLU A 35 4.28 -7.33 -8.31
CA GLU A 35 3.96 -7.99 -9.59
C GLU A 35 3.41 -9.43 -9.43
N GLY A 36 2.62 -9.67 -8.38
CA GLY A 36 2.04 -10.97 -8.06
C GLY A 36 2.92 -11.87 -7.18
N GLN A 37 4.15 -11.45 -6.85
CA GLN A 37 5.06 -12.20 -6.00
C GLN A 37 5.18 -11.57 -4.61
N GLU A 38 5.05 -12.39 -3.58
CA GLU A 38 5.29 -11.94 -2.21
C GLU A 38 6.79 -11.83 -1.92
N ILE A 39 7.19 -10.66 -1.44
CA ILE A 39 8.56 -10.35 -1.04
C ILE A 39 8.59 -9.84 0.40
N LYS A 40 9.70 -10.12 1.08
CA LYS A 40 9.97 -9.67 2.44
C LYS A 40 11.10 -8.64 2.44
N LEU A 41 10.83 -7.47 3.01
CA LEU A 41 11.79 -6.40 3.21
C LEU A 41 12.08 -6.23 4.70
N THR A 42 13.35 -5.96 5.04
CA THR A 42 13.78 -5.76 6.43
C THR A 42 14.40 -4.37 6.68
N PRO A 43 13.68 -3.26 6.44
CA PRO A 43 14.25 -1.93 6.62
C PRO A 43 14.36 -1.54 8.10
N ARG A 44 15.28 -0.63 8.42
CA ARG A 44 15.35 -0.02 9.77
C ARG A 44 14.22 0.98 10.02
N HIS A 45 13.83 1.71 8.98
CA HIS A 45 12.80 2.74 9.06
C HIS A 45 11.70 2.44 8.06
N LEU A 46 10.45 2.62 8.48
CA LEU A 46 9.26 2.51 7.65
C LEU A 46 8.46 3.80 7.77
N ILE A 47 8.15 4.44 6.65
CA ILE A 47 7.36 5.67 6.59
C ILE A 47 6.08 5.35 5.82
N LEU A 48 4.92 5.57 6.45
CA LEU A 48 3.63 5.43 5.80
C LEU A 48 3.19 6.79 5.25
N ALA A 49 3.11 6.89 3.92
CA ALA A 49 2.69 8.07 3.18
C ALA A 49 1.51 7.76 2.24
N THR A 50 0.57 6.92 2.70
CA THR A 50 -0.54 6.37 1.88
C THR A 50 -1.67 7.37 1.61
N GLY A 51 -1.67 8.53 2.28
CA GLY A 51 -2.77 9.48 2.23
C GLY A 51 -4.05 8.95 2.90
N MET A 52 -5.04 9.84 3.08
CA MET A 52 -6.31 9.50 3.77
C MET A 52 -7.53 9.45 2.84
N SER A 53 -7.39 9.89 1.58
CA SER A 53 -8.50 10.05 0.64
C SER A 53 -8.70 8.88 -0.33
N GLY A 54 -7.93 7.79 -0.18
CA GLY A 54 -7.96 6.65 -1.09
C GLY A 54 -9.14 5.69 -0.87
N MET A 55 -9.71 5.66 0.35
CA MET A 55 -10.87 4.80 0.63
C MET A 55 -12.18 5.52 0.28
N PRO A 56 -13.01 4.96 -0.62
CA PRO A 56 -14.30 5.56 -0.94
C PRO A 56 -15.23 5.50 0.28
N LYS A 57 -15.80 6.64 0.66
CA LYS A 57 -16.88 6.69 1.64
C LYS A 57 -18.20 6.39 0.93
N PHE A 58 -18.45 5.11 0.66
CA PHE A 58 -19.68 4.67 0.02
C PHE A 58 -20.78 4.44 1.08
N PRO A 59 -21.99 5.02 0.92
CA PRO A 59 -23.09 4.75 1.83
C PRO A 59 -23.60 3.31 1.65
N PRO A 60 -23.71 2.50 2.72
CA PRO A 60 -24.10 1.10 2.61
C PRO A 60 -25.58 0.90 2.21
N ASP A 61 -26.46 1.84 2.55
CA ASP A 61 -27.92 1.65 2.50
C ASP A 61 -28.62 2.44 1.38
N ILE A 62 -28.05 2.47 0.18
CA ILE A 62 -28.72 3.10 -0.97
C ILE A 62 -29.72 2.11 -1.57
N LYS A 63 -31.01 2.36 -1.32
CA LYS A 63 -32.10 1.51 -1.86
C LYS A 63 -32.02 1.41 -3.38
N ASN A 64 -32.11 0.19 -3.90
CA ASN A 64 -32.15 -0.14 -5.34
C ASN A 64 -30.90 0.29 -6.14
N ILE A 65 -29.75 0.55 -5.50
CA ILE A 65 -28.53 0.94 -6.22
C ILE A 65 -28.02 -0.15 -7.18
N ASP A 66 -28.29 -1.40 -6.87
CA ASP A 66 -28.06 -2.59 -7.70
C ASP A 66 -28.84 -2.57 -9.03
N LYS A 67 -29.93 -1.80 -9.12
CA LYS A 67 -30.78 -1.70 -10.31
C LYS A 67 -30.35 -0.59 -11.27
N LEU A 68 -29.36 0.23 -10.91
CA LEU A 68 -28.85 1.29 -11.76
C LEU A 68 -28.12 0.66 -12.96
N LYS A 69 -28.69 0.81 -14.16
CA LYS A 69 -28.02 0.48 -15.43
C LYS A 69 -27.52 1.81 -15.98
N GLY A 70 -26.20 2.00 -15.93
CA GLY A 70 -25.52 3.22 -16.40
C GLY A 70 -25.81 3.55 -17.86
#